data_AF-A0A519R1A4-F1
#
_entry.id   AF-A0A519R1A4-F1
#
_cell.length_a   1.000
_cell.length_b   1.000
_cell.length_c   1.000
_cell.angle_alpha   90.00
_cell.angle_beta   90.00
_cell.angle_gamma   90.00
#
_symmetry.space_group_name_H-M   'P 1'
#
loop_
_entity.id
_entity.type
_entity.pdbx_description
1 polymer ?
#
loop_
_entity_poly.entity_id
_entity_poly.type
_entity_poly.pdbx_seq_one_letter_code
_entity_poly.pdbx_strand_id
1 'polypeptide(L)'
;MNKDLKRILFIPDMCEEISDYLEENEDAVLIINFSEIREYKEFDSFNCLNETRINSLRLFGNVAHDYNYDALLKIQVLKELDNRSIDLAYNFLNFPNLEVLRYTWNKKCNHIASLKKIRELSLWAY
;
A
#
# COMPACT_ATOMS: atom_id res chain seq x y z
N MET A 1 -0.25 -22.91 -4.08
CA MET A 1 -1.15 -23.00 -2.91
C MET A 1 -1.93 -21.69 -2.86
N ASN A 2 -3.16 -21.67 -3.39
CA ASN A 2 -4.04 -20.51 -3.27
C ASN A 2 -4.51 -20.46 -1.81
N LYS A 3 -3.79 -19.71 -0.96
CA LYS A 3 -4.41 -19.20 0.26
C LYS A 3 -5.45 -18.20 -0.23
N ASP A 4 -6.70 -18.41 0.11
CA ASP A 4 -7.74 -17.39 -0.05
C ASP A 4 -7.31 -16.18 0.79
N LEU A 5 -6.62 -15.23 0.16
CA LEU A 5 -6.21 -14.00 0.81
C LEU A 5 -7.47 -13.28 1.24
N LYS A 6 -7.63 -13.09 2.55
CA LYS A 6 -8.62 -12.16 3.10
C LYS A 6 -8.32 -10.78 2.52
N ARG A 7 -9.32 -10.10 1.98
CA ARG A 7 -9.17 -8.80 1.32
C ARG A 7 -10.14 -7.84 1.98
N ILE A 8 -9.64 -6.66 2.32
CA ILE A 8 -10.45 -5.56 2.82
C ILE A 8 -10.23 -4.35 1.93
N LEU A 9 -11.33 -3.72 1.51
CA LEU A 9 -11.30 -2.48 0.75
C LEU A 9 -11.18 -1.31 1.72
N PHE A 10 -10.34 -0.34 1.38
CA PHE A 10 -10.27 0.92 2.10
C PHE A 10 -11.49 1.78 1.82
N ILE A 11 -12.18 2.17 2.89
CA ILE A 11 -13.32 3.07 2.89
C ILE A 11 -12.99 4.18 3.89
N PRO A 12 -12.88 5.46 3.47
CA PRO A 12 -12.49 6.57 4.35
C PRO A 12 -13.24 6.64 5.68
N ASP A 13 -14.55 6.38 5.65
CA ASP A 13 -15.40 6.48 6.84
C ASP A 13 -15.31 5.28 7.79
N MET A 14 -14.48 4.26 7.47
CA MET A 14 -14.36 3.01 8.23
C MET A 14 -12.92 2.74 8.68
N CYS A 15 -12.09 3.78 8.87
CA CYS A 15 -10.68 3.59 9.19
C CYS A 15 -10.45 2.80 10.50
N GLU A 16 -11.32 2.96 11.50
CA GLU A 16 -11.22 2.24 12.79
C GLU A 16 -11.51 0.74 12.58
N GLU A 17 -12.62 0.41 11.93
CA GLU A 17 -13.01 -0.98 11.65
C GLU A 17 -12.01 -1.68 10.74
N ILE A 18 -11.44 -0.97 9.77
CA ILE A 18 -10.37 -1.49 8.91
C ILE A 18 -9.14 -1.80 9.75
N SER A 19 -8.79 -0.93 10.70
CA SER A 19 -7.62 -1.12 11.55
C SER A 19 -7.78 -2.31 12.48
N ASP A 20 -8.93 -2.42 13.15
CA ASP A 20 -9.27 -3.56 14.01
C ASP A 20 -9.25 -4.88 13.23
N TYR A 21 -9.84 -4.88 12.04
CA TYR A 21 -9.86 -6.07 11.18
C TYR A 21 -8.44 -6.52 10.79
N LEU A 22 -7.56 -5.58 10.43
CA LEU A 22 -6.18 -5.90 10.02
C LEU A 22 -5.32 -6.40 11.19
N GLU A 23 -5.58 -5.92 12.42
CA GLU A 23 -4.89 -6.42 13.61
C GLU A 23 -5.28 -7.87 13.93
N GLU A 24 -6.55 -8.23 13.74
CA GLU A 24 -7.05 -9.61 13.92
C GLU A 24 -6.68 -10.55 12.76
N ASN A 25 -6.37 -10.00 11.58
CA ASN A 25 -6.17 -10.75 10.35
C ASN A 25 -4.85 -10.35 9.67
N GLU A 26 -3.73 -10.73 10.27
CA GLU A 26 -2.38 -10.37 9.78
C GLU A 26 -2.10 -10.76 8.32
N ASP A 27 -2.79 -11.78 7.78
CA ASP A 27 -2.65 -12.25 6.41
C ASP A 27 -3.58 -11.55 5.40
N ALA A 28 -4.40 -10.60 5.88
CA ALA A 28 -5.28 -9.82 5.03
C ALA A 28 -4.51 -8.80 4.18
N VAL A 29 -5.08 -8.52 3.01
CA VAL A 29 -4.59 -7.51 2.08
C VAL A 29 -5.50 -6.29 2.18
N LEU A 30 -4.93 -5.14 2.52
CA LEU A 30 -5.60 -3.85 2.35
C LEU A 30 -5.57 -3.47 0.87
N ILE A 31 -6.75 -3.19 0.32
CA ILE A 31 -6.94 -2.77 -1.05
C ILE A 31 -7.36 -1.30 -1.06
N ILE A 32 -6.61 -0.46 -1.76
CA ILE A 32 -6.94 0.93 -2.01
C ILE A 32 -7.24 1.09 -3.51
N ASN A 33 -8.53 1.27 -3.83
CA ASN A 33 -9.00 1.56 -5.18
C ASN A 33 -9.25 3.07 -5.32
N PHE A 34 -8.32 3.78 -5.97
CA PHE A 34 -8.43 5.24 -6.14
C PHE A 34 -9.63 5.67 -6.99
N SER A 35 -10.14 4.78 -7.84
CA SER A 35 -11.36 5.07 -8.62
C SER A 35 -12.61 5.13 -7.73
N GLU A 36 -12.64 4.42 -6.61
CA GLU A 36 -13.73 4.43 -5.63
C GLU A 36 -13.54 5.55 -4.60
N ILE A 37 -12.31 5.79 -4.16
CA ILE A 37 -12.01 6.88 -3.21
C ILE A 37 -12.43 8.25 -3.76
N ARG A 38 -12.41 8.46 -5.07
CA ARG A 38 -12.85 9.72 -5.69
C ARG A 38 -14.31 10.09 -5.35
N GLU A 39 -15.12 9.13 -4.92
CA GLU A 39 -16.52 9.36 -4.54
C GLU A 39 -16.61 10.10 -3.19
N TYR A 40 -15.54 10.07 -2.39
CA TYR A 40 -15.37 10.75 -1.11
C TYR A 40 -14.71 12.12 -1.33
N LYS A 41 -15.50 13.13 -1.69
CA LYS A 41 -15.01 14.46 -2.10
C LYS A 41 -14.15 15.19 -1.06
N GLU A 42 -14.42 14.96 0.22
CA GLU A 42 -13.71 15.61 1.33
C GLU A 42 -12.50 14.82 1.81
N PHE A 43 -12.27 13.62 1.26
CA PHE A 43 -11.13 12.78 1.65
C PHE A 43 -9.88 13.19 0.89
N ASP A 44 -8.86 13.64 1.62
CA ASP A 44 -7.59 14.11 1.06
C ASP A 44 -6.37 13.39 1.66
N SER A 45 -6.54 12.50 2.65
CA SER A 45 -5.41 12.00 3.44
C SER A 45 -5.58 10.60 4.00
N PHE A 46 -4.53 9.78 3.88
CA PHE A 46 -4.46 8.44 4.47
C PHE A 46 -3.93 8.45 5.92
N ASN A 47 -3.84 9.61 6.58
CA ASN A 47 -3.30 9.72 7.94
C ASN A 47 -4.04 8.88 8.99
N CYS A 48 -5.31 8.51 8.75
CA CYS A 48 -6.04 7.60 9.61
C CYS A 48 -5.38 6.20 9.70
N LEU A 49 -4.48 5.87 8.77
CA LEU A 49 -3.77 4.59 8.72
C LEU A 49 -2.36 4.63 9.35
N ASN A 50 -1.94 5.74 9.97
CA ASN A 50 -0.55 5.91 10.47
C ASN A 50 -0.13 4.85 11.50
N GLU A 51 -1.07 4.35 12.31
CA GLU A 51 -0.83 3.35 13.35
C GLU A 51 -1.33 1.96 12.95
N THR A 52 -1.96 1.83 11.78
CA THR A 52 -2.56 0.58 11.32
C THR A 52 -1.49 -0.41 10.86
N ARG A 53 -1.56 -1.64 11.38
CA ARG A 53 -0.63 -2.71 11.04
C ARG A 53 -0.96 -3.36 9.69
N ILE A 54 -0.44 -2.78 8.61
CA ILE A 54 -0.68 -3.27 7.24
C ILE A 54 0.49 -4.16 6.77
N ASN A 55 0.30 -5.48 6.72
CA ASN A 55 1.32 -6.41 6.22
C ASN A 55 1.32 -6.57 4.69
N SER A 56 0.15 -6.41 4.04
CA SER A 56 0.01 -6.52 2.59
C SER A 56 -0.87 -5.39 2.05
N LEU A 57 -0.34 -4.65 1.08
CA LEU A 57 -0.98 -3.47 0.50
C LEU A 57 -1.07 -3.60 -1.01
N ARG A 58 -2.26 -3.36 -1.56
CA ARG A 58 -2.49 -3.27 -2.99
C ARG A 58 -3.11 -1.93 -3.36
N LEU A 59 -2.46 -1.23 -4.29
CA LEU A 59 -2.87 0.06 -4.81
C LEU A 59 -3.21 -0.05 -6.30
N PHE A 60 -4.39 0.40 -6.70
CA PHE A 60 -4.77 0.50 -8.12
C PHE A 60 -5.88 1.53 -8.34
N GLY A 61 -6.18 1.78 -9.62
CA GLY A 61 -7.16 2.78 -10.04
C GLY A 61 -6.49 4.05 -10.54
N ASN A 62 -7.31 5.02 -10.95
CA ASN A 62 -6.81 6.28 -11.49
C ASN A 62 -6.66 7.30 -10.38
N VAL A 63 -5.45 7.85 -10.22
CA VAL A 63 -5.23 9.02 -9.35
C VAL A 63 -5.59 10.27 -10.12
N ALA A 64 -6.73 10.87 -9.77
CA ALA A 64 -7.18 12.15 -10.31
C ALA A 64 -7.01 13.31 -9.30
N HIS A 65 -6.64 12.99 -8.06
CA HIS A 65 -6.56 13.91 -6.94
C HIS A 65 -5.23 13.72 -6.20
N ASP A 66 -4.68 14.81 -5.67
CA ASP A 66 -3.42 14.77 -4.91
C ASP A 66 -3.74 14.44 -3.45
N TYR A 67 -3.61 13.17 -3.08
CA TYR A 67 -3.85 12.72 -1.71
C TYR A 67 -2.56 12.82 -0.89
N ASN A 68 -2.68 13.07 0.42
CA ASN A 68 -1.57 12.89 1.33
C ASN A 68 -1.31 11.39 1.55
N TYR A 69 -0.23 10.90 0.93
CA TYR A 69 0.22 9.51 0.97
C TYR A 69 1.17 9.17 2.13
N ASP A 70 1.47 10.10 3.03
CA ASP A 70 2.55 9.95 4.03
C ASP A 70 2.45 8.66 4.85
N ALA A 71 1.23 8.30 5.28
CA ALA A 71 0.97 7.06 6.00
C ALA A 71 1.37 5.83 5.19
N LEU A 72 1.00 5.78 3.90
CA LEU A 72 1.29 4.65 3.00
C LEU A 72 2.78 4.52 2.67
N LEU A 73 3.53 5.63 2.74
CA LEU A 73 4.95 5.68 2.40
C LEU A 73 5.89 5.33 3.57
N LYS A 74 5.34 5.04 4.76
CA LYS A 74 6.10 4.83 6.01
C LYS A 74 5.75 3.52 6.75
N ILE A 75 5.04 2.59 6.12
CA ILE A 75 4.58 1.33 6.73
C ILE A 75 5.75 0.34 6.90
N GLN A 76 6.48 0.42 8.00
CA GLN A 76 7.69 -0.41 8.22
C GLN A 76 7.41 -1.91 8.35
N VAL A 77 6.22 -2.28 8.78
CA VAL A 77 5.79 -3.69 8.94
C VAL A 77 5.41 -4.35 7.61
N LEU A 78 5.27 -3.57 6.53
CA LEU A 78 4.80 -4.05 5.23
C LEU A 78 5.72 -5.14 4.67
N LYS A 79 5.12 -6.28 4.32
CA LYS A 79 5.79 -7.44 3.71
C LYS A 79 5.49 -7.54 2.22
N GLU A 80 4.31 -7.13 1.79
CA GLU A 80 3.92 -7.21 0.39
C GLU A 80 3.36 -5.88 -0.11
N LEU A 81 3.91 -5.37 -1.22
CA LEU A 81 3.44 -4.18 -1.90
C LEU A 81 3.14 -4.49 -3.37
N ASP A 82 1.90 -4.26 -3.79
CA ASP A 82 1.47 -4.31 -5.19
C ASP A 82 0.94 -2.94 -5.61
N ASN A 83 1.78 -2.14 -6.26
CA ASN A 83 1.43 -0.84 -6.83
C ASN A 83 1.84 -0.78 -8.31
N ARG A 84 1.01 -1.34 -9.18
CA ARG A 84 1.27 -1.34 -10.63
C ARG A 84 0.68 -0.15 -11.37
N SER A 85 -0.13 0.68 -10.71
CA SER A 85 -0.92 1.71 -11.40
C SER A 85 -0.64 3.14 -10.92
N ILE A 86 0.00 3.31 -9.76
CA ILE A 86 0.10 4.61 -9.10
C ILE A 86 1.55 5.10 -9.06
N ASP A 87 1.78 6.31 -9.54
CA ASP A 87 3.10 6.93 -9.59
C ASP A 87 3.52 7.53 -8.24
N LEU A 88 3.85 6.67 -7.26
CA LEU A 88 4.33 7.10 -5.93
C LEU A 88 5.85 7.05 -5.83
N ALA A 89 6.46 8.08 -5.25
CA ALA A 89 7.90 8.17 -5.03
C ALA A 89 8.32 7.47 -3.73
N TYR A 90 8.59 6.17 -3.78
CA TYR A 90 8.97 5.39 -2.61
C TYR A 90 10.42 5.62 -2.17
N ASN A 91 10.61 5.79 -0.85
CA ASN A 91 11.90 5.57 -0.22
C ASN A 91 11.93 4.19 0.42
N PHE A 92 12.67 3.26 -0.19
CA PHE A 92 12.71 1.86 0.25
C PHE A 92 13.43 1.63 1.59
N LEU A 93 14.06 2.66 2.20
CA LEU A 93 14.49 2.58 3.60
C LEU A 93 13.31 2.46 4.57
N ASN A 94 12.12 2.96 4.19
CA ASN A 94 10.92 2.90 5.02
C ASN A 94 10.26 1.52 5.04
N PHE A 95 10.73 0.57 4.21
CA PHE A 95 10.12 -0.76 4.04
C PHE A 95 11.13 -1.88 4.32
N PRO A 96 11.74 -1.94 5.52
CA PRO A 96 12.82 -2.90 5.83
C PRO A 96 12.36 -4.37 5.85
N ASN A 97 11.04 -4.60 5.95
CA ASN A 97 10.45 -5.94 6.01
C ASN A 97 9.87 -6.44 4.70
N LEU A 98 10.01 -5.69 3.60
CA LEU A 98 9.39 -6.02 2.34
C LEU A 98 9.98 -7.30 1.74
N GLU A 99 9.10 -8.26 1.46
CA GLU A 99 9.41 -9.56 0.85
C GLU A 99 8.94 -9.61 -0.61
N VAL A 100 7.83 -8.94 -0.94
CA VAL A 100 7.25 -8.95 -2.28
C VAL A 100 7.02 -7.51 -2.74
N LEU A 101 7.62 -7.17 -3.88
CA LEU A 101 7.43 -5.87 -4.52
C LEU A 101 6.98 -6.07 -5.98
N ARG A 102 5.76 -5.63 -6.28
CA ARG A 102 5.21 -5.55 -7.64
C ARG A 102 4.91 -4.09 -7.94
N TYR A 103 5.67 -3.50 -8.85
CA TYR A 103 5.66 -2.05 -8.98
C TYR A 103 5.96 -1.57 -10.41
N THR A 104 5.29 -0.50 -10.83
CA THR A 104 5.64 0.23 -12.06
C THR A 104 6.72 1.25 -11.72
N TRP A 105 7.93 1.04 -12.26
CA TRP A 105 9.13 1.77 -11.87
C TRP A 105 9.02 3.29 -12.10
N ASN A 106 9.05 4.05 -11.00
CA ASN A 106 9.23 5.50 -11.00
C ASN A 106 10.69 5.87 -10.74
N LYS A 107 11.24 6.80 -11.54
CA LYS A 107 12.60 7.34 -11.39
C LYS A 107 12.82 8.11 -10.07
N LYS A 108 11.75 8.56 -9.41
CA LYS A 108 11.79 9.23 -8.11
C LYS A 108 11.97 8.26 -6.93
N CYS A 109 11.79 6.95 -7.16
CA CYS A 109 12.06 5.96 -6.13
C CYS A 109 13.56 5.87 -5.82
N ASN A 110 13.89 5.67 -4.55
CA ASN A 110 15.28 5.59 -4.11
C ASN A 110 15.52 4.43 -3.12
N HIS A 111 16.79 4.09 -2.96
CA HIS A 111 17.27 3.05 -2.04
C HIS A 111 16.73 1.63 -2.28
N ILE A 112 16.33 1.23 -3.50
CA ILE A 112 15.84 -0.15 -3.76
C ILE A 112 16.79 -1.26 -3.27
N ALA A 113 18.11 -0.99 -3.23
CA ALA A 113 19.11 -1.91 -2.72
C ALA A 113 19.02 -2.17 -1.19
N SER A 114 18.22 -1.40 -0.43
CA SER A 114 17.95 -1.61 1.00
C SER A 114 17.06 -2.82 1.27
N LEU A 115 16.32 -3.30 0.25
CA LEU A 115 15.32 -4.35 0.39
C LEU A 115 15.96 -5.75 0.54
N LYS A 116 16.53 -6.04 1.72
CA LYS A 116 17.31 -7.26 1.97
C LYS A 116 16.49 -8.54 2.09
N LYS A 117 15.17 -8.45 2.27
CA LYS A 117 14.26 -9.59 2.48
C LYS A 117 13.45 -9.96 1.24
N ILE A 118 13.67 -9.28 0.11
CA ILE A 118 12.90 -9.52 -1.11
C ILE A 118 13.10 -10.95 -1.62
N ARG A 119 11.97 -11.65 -1.78
CA ARG A 119 11.86 -12.95 -2.44
C ARG A 119 11.25 -12.83 -3.83
N GLU A 120 10.47 -11.78 -4.07
CA GLU A 120 9.86 -11.49 -5.38
C GLU A 120 9.99 -10.00 -5.71
N LEU A 121 10.60 -9.72 -6.87
CA LEU A 121 10.75 -8.38 -7.41
C LEU A 121 10.22 -8.37 -8.85
N SER A 122 9.09 -7.69 -9.06
CA SER A 122 8.47 -7.49 -10.37
C SER A 122 8.41 -6.00 -10.69
N LEU A 123 9.33 -5.53 -11.53
CA LEU A 123 9.39 -4.14 -11.95
C LEU A 123 8.91 -3.99 -13.39
N TRP A 124 7.94 -3.11 -13.60
CA TRP A 124 7.38 -2.79 -14.91
C TRP A 124 7.92 -1.44 -15.34
N ALA A 125 8.36 -1.32 -16.59
CA ALA A 125 8.71 -0.05 -17.21
C ALA A 125 7.97 0.01 -18.54
N TYR A 126 7.20 1.09 -18.75
CA TYR A 126 6.57 1.41 -20.02
C TYR A 126 7.40 2.46 -20.76
#